data_AF-A0A433DF52-F1
#
_entry.id   AF-A0A433DF52-F1
#
_cell.length_a   1.000
_cell.length_b   1.000
_cell.length_c   1.000
_cell.angle_alpha   90.00
_cell.angle_beta   90.00
_cell.angle_gamma   90.00
#
_symmetry.space_group_name_H-M   'P 1'
#
loop_
_entity.id
_entity.type
_entity.pdbx_description
1 polymer ?
#
loop_
_entity_poly.entity_id
_entity_poly.type
_entity_poly.pdbx_seq_one_letter_code
_entity_poly.pdbx_strand_id
1 'polypeptide(L)'
;MSEGFKGGTRKGLDVTIGDEARAVRGGILIRAMREVDGARKVVEGPSLVCDRILEELGARTVKELVEETWEGKVEVWNREGGLWIEKVDGEEGCGCECAEEGGDAAAEKDEDKSSSAAQAANEAVDEAADNTATKASASTSTSTRKRSRSDITTTTTTTDPASFFIVKRLKPTGIPTTRRNPHPPLHTSSRVGLTLTNVTPTTRSRLEFVHKPYRYMQHPHLLRKGRQLLVLAMLSAGFPVRRVADVTGAGETAMEGWKRDMEEGKKKGRQVLKEFVGKKAAGEAKWAAKIFGAVRWWEMEMMERGVEEKF
;
A
#
# COMPACT_ATOMS: atom_id res chain seq x y z
N MET A 1 24.98 19.35 -12.62
CA MET A 1 24.41 18.00 -12.46
C MET A 1 23.81 17.96 -11.06
N SER A 2 22.50 17.78 -10.90
CA SER A 2 21.89 17.72 -9.57
C SER A 2 22.33 16.44 -8.87
N GLU A 3 23.05 16.55 -7.74
CA GLU A 3 23.65 15.41 -7.03
C GLU A 3 22.63 14.42 -6.41
N GLY A 4 21.33 14.64 -6.60
CA GLY A 4 20.26 13.87 -5.97
C GLY A 4 19.38 13.01 -6.90
N PHE A 5 19.39 13.22 -8.22
CA PHE A 5 18.46 12.50 -9.10
C PHE A 5 19.01 11.15 -9.55
N LYS A 6 18.36 10.06 -9.13
CA LYS A 6 18.56 8.71 -9.67
C LYS A 6 17.30 8.27 -10.40
N GLY A 7 17.40 8.03 -11.71
CA GLY A 7 16.28 7.55 -12.52
C GLY A 7 15.77 6.17 -12.05
N GLY A 8 14.47 5.90 -12.26
CA GLY A 8 13.85 4.65 -11.81
C GLY A 8 12.41 4.45 -12.30
N THR A 9 11.78 3.35 -11.87
CA THR A 9 10.38 3.07 -12.22
C THR A 9 9.41 3.95 -11.41
N ARG A 10 8.48 4.62 -12.09
CA ARG A 10 7.43 5.48 -11.49
C ARG A 10 6.46 4.66 -10.60
N LYS A 11 6.64 4.74 -9.28
CA LYS A 11 5.87 3.97 -8.27
C LYS A 11 5.13 4.85 -7.24
N GLY A 12 4.80 6.07 -7.62
CA GLY A 12 4.16 7.08 -6.78
C GLY A 12 5.15 8.18 -6.44
N LEU A 13 4.79 9.03 -5.47
CA LEU A 13 5.65 10.09 -4.96
C LEU A 13 6.01 9.79 -3.51
N ASP A 14 7.29 9.53 -3.27
CA ASP A 14 7.84 9.35 -1.93
C ASP A 14 8.24 10.71 -1.37
N VAL A 15 7.72 11.05 -0.20
CA VAL A 15 8.12 12.23 0.57
C VAL A 15 8.79 11.74 1.84
N THR A 16 10.04 12.14 2.04
CA THR A 16 10.78 11.89 3.28
C THR A 16 10.87 13.19 4.06
N ILE A 17 10.54 13.13 5.35
CA ILE A 17 10.58 14.26 6.27
C ILE A 17 11.37 13.86 7.50
N GLY A 18 12.12 14.79 8.07
CA GLY A 18 12.91 14.54 9.26
C GLY A 18 13.54 15.80 9.81
N ASP A 19 13.97 15.70 11.06
CA ASP A 19 14.73 16.72 11.76
C ASP A 19 15.86 15.99 12.48
N GLU A 20 17.08 16.21 12.00
CA GLU A 20 18.28 15.59 12.55
C GLU A 20 18.52 16.02 14.00
N ALA A 21 18.30 17.29 14.34
CA ALA A 21 18.50 17.81 15.69
C ALA A 21 17.54 17.16 16.71
N ARG A 22 16.35 16.74 16.24
CA ARG A 22 15.36 16.04 17.07
C ARG A 22 15.42 14.51 16.93
N ALA A 23 16.34 13.99 16.09
CA ALA A 23 16.41 12.58 15.72
C ALA A 23 15.07 11.98 15.21
N VAL A 24 14.23 12.80 14.58
CA VAL A 24 12.92 12.39 14.06
C VAL A 24 13.03 12.15 12.57
N ARG A 25 12.43 11.06 12.09
CA ARG A 25 12.39 10.69 10.67
C ARG A 25 11.06 10.02 10.34
N GLY A 26 10.55 10.32 9.17
CA GLY A 26 9.27 9.82 8.68
C GLY A 26 9.17 9.93 7.17
N GLY A 27 8.09 9.38 6.63
CA GLY A 27 7.83 9.50 5.21
C GLY A 27 6.40 9.13 4.86
N ILE A 28 5.95 9.67 3.73
CA ILE A 28 4.62 9.45 3.18
C ILE A 28 4.81 9.08 1.71
N LEU A 29 4.15 8.00 1.30
CA LEU A 29 4.09 7.61 -0.10
C LEU A 29 2.71 7.95 -0.67
N ILE A 30 2.67 8.93 -1.57
CA ILE A 30 1.46 9.39 -2.23
C ILE A 30 1.17 8.51 -3.45
N ARG A 31 -0.06 7.99 -3.51
CA ARG A 31 -0.50 6.94 -4.45
C ARG A 31 -1.80 7.25 -5.16
N ALA A 32 -2.52 8.25 -4.67
CA ALA A 32 -3.71 8.78 -5.27
C ALA A 32 -3.78 10.28 -4.96
N MET A 33 -4.43 11.03 -5.83
CA MET A 33 -4.73 12.44 -5.60
C MET A 33 -6.10 12.79 -6.16
N ARG A 34 -6.66 13.88 -5.65
CA ARG A 34 -7.97 14.40 -6.04
C ARG A 34 -7.84 15.90 -6.23
N GLU A 35 -8.47 16.38 -7.29
CA GLU A 35 -8.73 17.80 -7.49
C GLU A 35 -9.68 18.33 -6.40
N VAL A 36 -9.26 19.39 -5.70
CA VAL A 36 -10.02 19.99 -4.60
C VAL A 36 -11.17 20.85 -5.13
N ASP A 37 -10.89 21.66 -6.15
CA ASP A 37 -11.82 22.62 -6.75
C ASP A 37 -12.13 22.21 -8.19
N GLY A 38 -13.34 21.70 -8.46
CA GLY A 38 -13.76 21.33 -9.82
C GLY A 38 -14.49 20.00 -9.92
N ALA A 39 -14.30 19.28 -11.03
CA ALA A 39 -14.99 18.04 -11.37
C ALA A 39 -14.49 16.83 -10.56
N ARG A 40 -14.13 17.01 -9.27
CA ARG A 40 -13.72 15.99 -8.28
C ARG A 40 -12.93 14.82 -8.88
N LYS A 41 -12.05 15.10 -9.86
CA LYS A 41 -11.38 14.06 -10.64
C LYS A 41 -10.39 13.34 -9.73
N VAL A 42 -10.59 12.04 -9.57
CA VAL A 42 -9.72 11.19 -8.76
C VAL A 42 -8.72 10.49 -9.66
N VAL A 43 -7.44 10.60 -9.32
CA VAL A 43 -6.36 9.83 -9.94
C VAL A 43 -5.94 8.75 -8.95
N GLU A 44 -6.31 7.50 -9.22
CA GLU A 44 -5.96 6.36 -8.37
C GLU A 44 -4.87 5.50 -9.04
N GLY A 45 -3.69 5.49 -8.44
CA GLY A 45 -2.60 4.62 -8.87
C GLY A 45 -1.26 5.35 -8.96
N PRO A 46 -0.15 4.68 -8.61
CA PRO A 46 1.16 5.31 -8.47
C PRO A 46 1.67 6.02 -9.70
N SER A 47 1.69 5.31 -10.82
CA SER A 47 2.28 5.82 -12.06
C SER A 47 1.40 6.93 -12.62
N LEU A 48 0.07 6.80 -12.46
CA LEU A 48 -0.89 7.84 -12.87
C LEU A 48 -0.74 9.11 -12.03
N VAL A 49 -0.43 8.98 -10.74
CA VAL A 49 -0.07 10.13 -9.89
C VAL A 49 1.17 10.83 -10.44
N CYS A 50 2.24 10.09 -10.75
CA CYS A 50 3.44 10.69 -11.36
C CYS A 50 3.12 11.37 -12.69
N ASP A 51 2.34 10.72 -13.55
CA ASP A 51 1.99 11.23 -14.88
C ASP A 51 1.17 12.53 -14.78
N ARG A 52 0.22 12.58 -13.84
CA ARG A 52 -0.58 13.79 -13.61
C ARG A 52 0.26 14.92 -12.98
N ILE A 53 1.23 14.63 -12.10
CA ILE A 53 2.15 15.66 -11.59
C ILE A 53 2.97 16.25 -12.74
N LEU A 54 3.51 15.40 -13.62
CA LEU A 54 4.27 15.84 -14.80
C LEU A 54 3.42 16.69 -15.74
N GLU A 55 2.17 16.29 -15.98
CA GLU A 55 1.21 17.04 -16.79
C GLU A 55 0.91 18.43 -16.20
N GLU A 56 0.60 18.51 -14.90
CA GLU A 56 0.28 19.78 -14.22
C GLU A 56 1.49 20.75 -14.16
N LEU A 57 2.70 20.20 -14.06
CA LEU A 57 3.94 20.99 -14.01
C LEU A 57 4.57 21.19 -15.39
N GLY A 58 3.92 20.75 -16.47
CA GLY A 58 4.39 20.95 -17.85
C GLY A 58 5.67 20.20 -18.22
N ALA A 59 6.05 19.16 -17.48
CA ALA A 59 7.25 18.37 -17.72
C ALA A 59 6.92 17.04 -18.42
N ARG A 60 7.79 16.56 -19.31
CA ARG A 60 7.61 15.26 -20.01
C ARG A 60 8.25 14.11 -19.24
N THR A 61 9.27 14.41 -18.45
CA THR A 61 10.00 13.41 -17.66
C THR A 61 10.31 13.91 -16.25
N VAL A 62 10.51 12.98 -15.31
CA VAL A 62 10.93 13.32 -13.94
C VAL A 62 12.29 14.01 -13.93
N LYS A 63 13.18 13.64 -14.86
CA LYS A 63 14.50 14.26 -14.99
C LYS A 63 14.36 15.75 -15.35
N GLU A 64 13.57 16.05 -16.38
CA GLU A 64 13.25 17.42 -16.82
C GLU A 64 12.60 18.23 -15.68
N LEU A 65 11.63 17.63 -14.98
CA LEU A 65 11.01 18.28 -13.82
C LEU A 65 12.05 18.67 -12.75
N VAL A 66 12.95 17.75 -12.38
CA VAL A 66 13.93 17.99 -11.31
C VAL A 66 15.03 18.96 -11.74
N GLU A 67 15.56 18.80 -12.96
CA GLU A 67 16.71 19.58 -13.43
C GLU A 67 16.33 20.95 -13.99
N GLU A 68 15.19 21.06 -14.68
CA GLU A 68 14.78 22.28 -15.39
C GLU A 68 13.72 23.06 -14.60
N THR A 69 12.66 22.41 -14.12
CA THR A 69 11.58 23.10 -13.39
C THR A 69 11.96 23.40 -11.95
N TRP A 70 12.58 22.45 -11.26
CA TRP A 70 12.96 22.60 -9.85
C TRP A 70 14.41 23.05 -9.65
N GLU A 71 15.24 23.08 -10.70
CA GLU A 71 16.67 23.46 -10.61
C GLU A 71 17.43 22.69 -9.51
N GLY A 72 17.03 21.44 -9.23
CA GLY A 72 17.56 20.61 -8.14
C GLY A 72 16.97 20.88 -6.74
N LYS A 73 16.11 21.88 -6.57
CA LYS A 73 15.43 22.21 -5.30
C LYS A 73 14.19 21.33 -5.10
N VAL A 74 14.41 20.09 -4.63
CA VAL A 74 13.36 19.07 -4.48
C VAL A 74 12.59 19.11 -3.14
N GLU A 75 12.70 20.21 -2.41
CA GLU A 75 12.07 20.34 -1.09
C GLU A 75 10.56 20.52 -1.20
N VAL A 76 9.80 19.76 -0.41
CA VAL A 76 8.33 19.82 -0.36
C VAL A 76 7.77 21.07 0.33
N TRP A 77 8.63 22.00 0.74
CA TRP A 77 8.23 23.28 1.34
C TRP A 77 8.33 24.44 0.34
N ASN A 78 8.95 24.19 -0.82
CA ASN A 78 9.16 25.21 -1.84
C ASN A 78 7.88 25.41 -2.68
N ARG A 79 7.15 26.48 -2.40
CA ARG A 79 5.93 26.83 -3.16
C ARG A 79 6.22 27.21 -4.61
N GLU A 80 7.40 27.75 -4.91
CA GLU A 80 7.78 28.15 -6.27
C GLU A 80 7.90 26.94 -7.21
N GLY A 81 8.20 25.76 -6.66
CA GLY A 81 8.28 24.50 -7.41
C GLY A 81 6.92 23.94 -7.84
N GLY A 82 5.79 24.53 -7.42
CA GLY A 82 4.44 24.11 -7.82
C GLY A 82 3.93 22.84 -7.13
N LEU A 83 4.74 22.19 -6.29
CA LEU A 83 4.33 21.03 -5.48
C LEU A 83 4.89 21.18 -4.07
N TRP A 84 4.00 21.38 -3.09
CA TRP A 84 4.37 21.56 -1.70
C TRP A 84 3.39 20.87 -0.75
N ILE A 85 3.84 20.68 0.49
CA ILE A 85 3.01 20.29 1.62
C ILE A 85 2.74 21.53 2.46
N GLU A 86 1.47 21.69 2.84
CA GLU A 86 1.01 22.77 3.69
C GLU A 86 0.31 22.17 4.90
N LYS A 87 0.65 22.67 6.09
CA LYS A 87 -0.10 22.34 7.29
C LYS A 87 -1.46 23.03 7.19
N VAL A 88 -2.52 22.24 7.22
CA VAL A 88 -3.87 22.74 7.37
C VAL A 88 -4.23 22.58 8.83
N ASP A 89 -4.36 23.69 9.55
CA ASP A 89 -4.92 23.65 10.90
C ASP A 89 -6.38 23.20 10.79
N GLY A 90 -6.71 22.08 11.42
CA GLY A 90 -8.07 21.55 11.37
C GLY A 90 -8.99 22.39 12.25
N GLU A 91 -10.06 22.94 11.69
CA GLU A 91 -11.28 23.11 12.48
C GLU A 91 -11.74 21.70 12.89
N GLU A 92 -11.96 21.48 14.18
CA GLU A 92 -12.41 20.21 14.74
C GLU A 92 -13.63 19.69 13.97
N GLY A 93 -13.48 18.58 13.22
CA GLY A 93 -14.58 18.06 12.43
C GLY A 93 -14.23 17.13 11.28
N CYS A 94 -13.18 16.30 11.39
CA CYS A 94 -13.15 15.07 10.59
C CYS A 94 -13.91 14.02 11.39
N GLY A 95 -15.21 13.87 11.12
CA GLY A 95 -16.07 12.84 11.71
C GLY A 95 -15.63 11.44 11.27
N CYS A 96 -14.49 10.97 11.77
CA CYS A 96 -14.20 9.56 11.82
C CYS A 96 -15.06 8.97 12.95
N GLU A 97 -16.26 8.50 12.59
CA GLU A 97 -16.99 7.54 13.40
C GLU A 97 -16.20 6.22 13.39
N CYS A 98 -15.15 6.16 14.21
CA CYS A 98 -14.66 4.89 14.72
C CYS A 98 -15.74 4.44 15.72
N ALA A 99 -16.47 3.38 15.36
CA ALA A 99 -17.40 2.75 16.28
C ALA A 99 -16.62 2.18 17.46
N GLU A 100 -16.54 2.94 18.55
CA GLU A 100 -16.21 2.42 19.87
C GLU A 100 -17.53 2.14 20.58
N GLU A 101 -17.99 0.89 20.50
CA GLU A 101 -18.91 0.36 21.50
C GLU A 101 -18.06 -0.28 22.59
N GLY A 102 -18.21 0.25 23.81
CA GLY A 102 -17.35 -0.01 24.96
C GLY A 102 -17.47 -1.40 25.56
N GLY A 103 -16.53 -1.67 26.47
CA GLY A 103 -16.49 -2.86 27.31
C GLY A 103 -15.30 -2.86 28.26
N ASP A 104 -15.47 -2.16 29.38
CA ASP A 104 -14.93 -2.33 30.73
C ASP A 104 -13.45 -2.63 31.01
N ALA A 105 -12.94 -1.84 31.95
CA ALA A 105 -11.60 -1.85 32.52
C ALA A 105 -11.43 -2.84 33.70
N ALA A 106 -10.24 -3.44 33.77
CA ALA A 106 -9.51 -3.80 35.00
C ALA A 106 -8.02 -3.99 34.57
N ALA A 107 -7.06 -3.15 34.98
CA ALA A 107 -6.26 -3.24 36.23
C ALA A 107 -5.70 -4.66 36.45
N GLU A 108 -4.41 -4.98 36.60
CA GLU A 108 -3.25 -4.27 37.19
C GLU A 108 -1.97 -5.14 36.95
N LYS A 109 -0.77 -4.50 36.94
CA LYS A 109 0.54 -4.93 37.51
C LYS A 109 1.23 -6.23 37.02
N ASP A 110 2.54 -6.44 37.05
CA ASP A 110 3.76 -5.70 37.39
C ASP A 110 4.95 -6.59 36.93
N GLU A 111 6.11 -5.97 36.68
CA GLU A 111 7.50 -6.45 36.91
C GLU A 111 8.00 -7.79 36.30
N ASP A 112 9.29 -8.06 36.08
CA ASP A 112 10.56 -7.37 35.82
C ASP A 112 11.64 -8.50 35.75
N LYS A 113 12.85 -8.19 35.27
CA LYS A 113 14.13 -8.97 35.35
C LYS A 113 14.39 -10.04 34.28
N SER A 114 15.37 -9.84 33.38
CA SER A 114 16.85 -9.98 33.54
C SER A 114 17.26 -11.45 33.78
N SER A 115 18.28 -12.06 33.17
CA SER A 115 19.57 -11.58 32.69
C SER A 115 20.35 -12.74 32.03
N SER A 116 21.38 -12.40 31.23
CA SER A 116 22.74 -13.03 31.20
C SER A 116 22.88 -14.53 30.80
N ALA A 117 23.91 -15.05 30.15
CA ALA A 117 25.20 -14.60 29.64
C ALA A 117 25.76 -15.74 28.75
N ALA A 118 26.67 -15.39 27.82
CA ALA A 118 27.98 -16.00 27.56
C ALA A 118 28.13 -17.55 27.39
N GLN A 119 29.04 -18.14 26.61
CA GLN A 119 30.22 -17.67 25.89
C GLN A 119 30.75 -18.84 25.02
N ALA A 120 31.34 -18.49 23.88
CA ALA A 120 32.62 -18.96 23.31
C ALA A 120 32.88 -20.41 22.83
N ALA A 121 33.70 -20.41 21.76
CA ALA A 121 34.72 -21.37 21.33
C ALA A 121 34.24 -22.65 20.60
N ASN A 122 34.88 -23.17 19.54
CA ASN A 122 36.16 -22.88 18.88
C ASN A 122 36.18 -23.53 17.47
N GLU A 123 37.02 -22.99 16.56
CA GLU A 123 38.01 -23.64 15.63
C GLU A 123 37.65 -24.96 14.90
N ALA A 124 38.05 -25.33 13.68
CA ALA A 124 39.02 -24.91 12.66
C ALA A 124 38.62 -25.63 11.32
N VAL A 125 38.76 -25.03 10.13
CA VAL A 125 39.79 -25.23 9.07
C VAL A 125 39.84 -26.62 8.41
N ASP A 126 39.58 -26.67 7.09
CA ASP A 126 40.37 -27.32 6.00
C ASP A 126 39.67 -26.98 4.65
N GLU A 127 40.31 -26.25 3.72
CA GLU A 127 41.12 -26.71 2.57
C GLU A 127 40.37 -27.67 1.61
N ALA A 128 40.41 -27.57 0.27
CA ALA A 128 41.10 -26.73 -0.71
C ALA A 128 40.41 -26.94 -2.11
N ALA A 129 40.72 -26.06 -3.07
CA ALA A 129 41.03 -26.30 -4.50
C ALA A 129 40.11 -27.24 -5.34
N ASP A 130 39.81 -27.04 -6.62
CA ASP A 130 40.20 -26.12 -7.70
C ASP A 130 39.38 -26.57 -8.93
N ASN A 131 39.44 -25.77 -10.00
CA ASN A 131 39.28 -26.14 -11.41
C ASN A 131 38.03 -25.70 -12.19
N THR A 132 38.21 -24.50 -12.76
CA THR A 132 38.32 -24.20 -14.20
C THR A 132 37.07 -24.19 -15.11
N ALA A 133 36.78 -22.95 -15.53
CA ALA A 133 36.68 -22.48 -16.93
C ALA A 133 35.65 -23.10 -17.88
N THR A 134 34.71 -22.27 -18.37
CA THR A 134 34.76 -21.78 -19.76
C THR A 134 33.71 -20.68 -20.05
N LYS A 135 34.08 -19.83 -21.01
CA LYS A 135 33.45 -18.59 -21.49
C LYS A 135 32.27 -18.84 -22.44
N ALA A 136 31.34 -17.86 -22.50
CA ALA A 136 30.77 -17.20 -23.71
C ALA A 136 29.35 -16.70 -23.36
N SER A 137 29.06 -15.40 -23.18
CA SER A 137 29.02 -14.26 -24.12
C SER A 137 27.89 -14.30 -25.17
N ALA A 138 27.08 -13.23 -25.13
CA ALA A 138 26.15 -12.65 -26.10
C ALA A 138 24.64 -12.88 -25.80
N SER A 139 23.87 -11.84 -25.42
CA SER A 139 23.29 -10.74 -26.24
C SER A 139 22.29 -11.27 -27.28
N THR A 140 21.09 -10.75 -27.56
CA THR A 140 20.25 -9.60 -27.19
C THR A 140 18.95 -9.85 -27.97
N SER A 141 17.76 -9.46 -27.49
CA SER A 141 16.81 -8.65 -28.30
C SER A 141 15.38 -8.63 -27.77
N THR A 142 14.99 -7.41 -27.49
CA THR A 142 13.68 -6.80 -27.32
C THR A 142 12.83 -6.94 -28.58
N SER A 143 11.52 -7.15 -28.43
CA SER A 143 10.55 -6.95 -29.51
C SER A 143 9.43 -6.01 -29.06
N THR A 144 9.53 -4.77 -29.55
CA THR A 144 8.43 -3.83 -29.71
C THR A 144 7.69 -4.13 -31.01
N ARG A 145 6.35 -4.06 -31.02
CA ARG A 145 5.61 -3.90 -32.28
C ARG A 145 4.50 -2.87 -32.15
N LYS A 146 4.54 -1.87 -33.03
CA LYS A 146 3.66 -0.72 -33.14
C LYS A 146 2.94 -0.78 -34.50
N ARG A 147 1.61 -0.61 -34.44
CA ARG A 147 0.64 -0.08 -35.43
C ARG A 147 0.44 -0.71 -36.82
N SER A 148 -0.84 -0.80 -37.17
CA SER A 148 -1.36 -0.38 -38.47
C SER A 148 -2.84 0.07 -38.33
N ARG A 149 -3.24 1.08 -39.10
CA ARG A 149 -4.59 1.61 -39.34
C ARG A 149 -5.04 1.11 -40.72
N SER A 150 -6.30 0.74 -40.89
CA SER A 150 -7.01 0.86 -42.17
C SER A 150 -8.53 0.69 -41.98
N ASP A 151 -9.23 1.78 -42.28
CA ASP A 151 -10.51 1.97 -42.99
C ASP A 151 -11.81 1.20 -42.70
N ILE A 152 -12.86 2.03 -42.84
CA ILE A 152 -14.30 1.86 -42.69
C ILE A 152 -14.89 0.82 -43.66
N THR A 153 -15.83 0.01 -43.18
CA THR A 153 -17.04 -0.38 -43.94
C THR A 153 -18.20 -0.61 -42.97
N THR A 154 -19.31 0.07 -43.24
CA THR A 154 -20.61 0.01 -42.57
C THR A 154 -21.32 -1.31 -42.85
N THR A 155 -21.86 -1.99 -41.82
CA THR A 155 -23.11 -2.75 -41.96
C THR A 155 -23.85 -2.82 -40.62
N THR A 156 -25.11 -2.42 -40.67
CA THR A 156 -26.14 -2.29 -39.64
C THR A 156 -26.78 -3.63 -39.27
N THR A 157 -27.05 -3.88 -37.98
CA THR A 157 -28.31 -4.42 -37.38
C THR A 157 -28.07 -4.72 -35.89
N THR A 158 -28.59 -3.90 -34.98
CA THR A 158 -29.85 -4.10 -34.22
C THR A 158 -29.76 -5.18 -33.13
N THR A 159 -29.48 -4.76 -31.89
CA THR A 159 -30.30 -4.95 -30.67
C THR A 159 -29.48 -4.52 -29.44
N ASP A 160 -29.74 -3.31 -28.93
CA ASP A 160 -29.27 -2.84 -27.60
C ASP A 160 -30.52 -2.65 -26.72
N PRO A 161 -30.53 -3.22 -25.51
CA PRO A 161 -31.06 -2.47 -24.39
C PRO A 161 -30.17 -2.62 -23.13
N ALA A 162 -29.52 -1.54 -22.72
CA ALA A 162 -29.91 -0.75 -21.54
C ALA A 162 -28.80 0.24 -21.14
N SER A 163 -28.65 1.30 -21.92
CA SER A 163 -27.85 2.47 -21.52
C SER A 163 -28.69 3.37 -20.58
N PHE A 164 -28.66 3.11 -19.27
CA PHE A 164 -29.17 4.07 -18.28
C PHE A 164 -28.04 4.99 -17.82
N PHE A 165 -27.86 6.10 -18.51
CA PHE A 165 -27.29 7.31 -17.90
C PHE A 165 -28.42 8.29 -17.62
N ILE A 166 -28.89 8.30 -16.38
CA ILE A 166 -29.72 9.39 -15.85
C ILE A 166 -29.02 9.90 -14.60
N VAL A 167 -28.47 11.12 -14.67
CA VAL A 167 -28.94 12.25 -13.85
C VAL A 167 -28.68 13.54 -14.64
N LYS A 168 -29.75 14.16 -15.15
CA LYS A 168 -29.76 15.59 -15.49
C LYS A 168 -30.51 16.34 -14.39
N ARG A 169 -29.84 17.32 -13.77
CA ARG A 169 -30.37 18.69 -13.54
C ARG A 169 -29.22 19.62 -13.11
N LEU A 170 -28.86 20.57 -14.00
CA LEU A 170 -28.49 21.95 -13.62
C LEU A 170 -29.81 22.70 -13.41
N LYS A 171 -30.03 23.72 -12.57
CA LYS A 171 -29.41 24.39 -11.40
C LYS A 171 -30.63 25.00 -10.65
N PRO A 172 -30.55 25.33 -9.35
CA PRO A 172 -30.97 26.67 -8.95
C PRO A 172 -29.74 27.46 -8.51
N THR A 173 -29.65 28.68 -9.03
CA THR A 173 -28.79 29.75 -8.54
C THR A 173 -29.02 29.95 -7.04
N GLY A 174 -28.09 29.48 -6.23
CA GLY A 174 -28.03 29.69 -4.79
C GLY A 174 -26.66 30.24 -4.44
N ILE A 175 -26.65 31.21 -3.54
CA ILE A 175 -25.45 31.84 -2.95
C ILE A 175 -24.42 30.76 -2.62
N PRO A 176 -23.10 30.96 -2.86
CA PRO A 176 -22.08 29.99 -2.48
C PRO A 176 -22.07 29.89 -0.95
N THR A 177 -22.84 28.97 -0.40
CA THR A 177 -22.69 28.56 0.99
C THR A 177 -21.37 27.80 1.05
N THR A 178 -20.39 28.37 1.74
CA THR A 178 -19.04 27.85 2.01
C THR A 178 -19.00 26.54 2.81
N ARG A 179 -20.06 25.72 2.78
CA ARG A 179 -20.01 24.36 3.27
C ARG A 179 -19.20 23.53 2.28
N ARG A 180 -17.90 23.41 2.52
CA ARG A 180 -17.07 22.36 1.90
C ARG A 180 -17.82 21.04 2.10
N ASN A 181 -18.20 20.38 1.01
CA ASN A 181 -18.82 19.06 1.10
C ASN A 181 -17.93 18.16 1.97
N PRO A 182 -18.51 17.37 2.90
CA PRO A 182 -17.71 16.51 3.75
C PRO A 182 -16.81 15.62 2.88
N HIS A 183 -15.55 15.48 3.32
CA HIS A 183 -14.62 14.59 2.65
C HIS A 183 -15.15 13.15 2.71
N PRO A 184 -14.90 12.32 1.68
CA PRO A 184 -15.29 10.92 1.73
C PRO A 184 -14.58 10.24 2.92
N PRO A 185 -15.20 9.21 3.52
CA PRO A 185 -14.61 8.47 4.63
C PRO A 185 -13.19 7.99 4.35
N LEU A 186 -12.34 8.01 5.36
CA LEU A 186 -11.00 7.46 5.28
C LEU A 186 -11.03 5.97 5.63
N HIS A 187 -10.52 5.15 4.71
CA HIS A 187 -10.36 3.73 4.91
C HIS A 187 -8.88 3.38 5.07
N THR A 188 -8.60 2.38 5.91
CA THR A 188 -7.24 1.87 6.12
C THR A 188 -7.14 0.42 5.66
N SER A 189 -5.96 0.04 5.16
CA SER A 189 -5.66 -1.34 4.80
C SER A 189 -4.18 -1.64 5.02
N SER A 190 -3.84 -2.93 4.97
CA SER A 190 -2.45 -3.34 4.91
C SER A 190 -1.68 -2.73 3.75
N ARG A 191 -0.38 -2.51 3.96
CA ARG A 191 0.55 -2.08 2.90
C ARG A 191 0.72 -3.18 1.85
N VAL A 192 0.72 -2.79 0.58
CA VAL A 192 1.05 -3.70 -0.54
C VAL A 192 2.56 -3.82 -0.68
N GLY A 193 3.06 -5.05 -0.85
CA GLY A 193 4.47 -5.34 -1.11
C GLY A 193 5.31 -5.64 0.13
N LEU A 194 4.72 -5.56 1.32
CA LEU A 194 5.33 -6.06 2.54
C LEU A 194 4.82 -7.48 2.80
N THR A 195 5.68 -8.47 2.53
CA THR A 195 5.39 -9.91 2.57
C THR A 195 6.37 -10.64 3.49
N LEU A 196 6.14 -11.91 3.80
CA LEU A 196 7.10 -12.73 4.57
C LEU A 196 8.22 -13.35 3.73
N THR A 197 8.41 -12.90 2.48
CA THR A 197 9.46 -13.45 1.59
C THR A 197 10.88 -13.07 2.02
N ASN A 198 11.02 -12.09 2.93
CA ASN A 198 12.30 -11.61 3.43
C ASN A 198 12.27 -11.61 4.97
N VAL A 199 13.37 -12.05 5.58
CA VAL A 199 13.57 -12.16 7.04
C VAL A 199 14.41 -11.02 7.63
N THR A 200 14.93 -10.12 6.81
CA THR A 200 15.72 -8.96 7.26
C THR A 200 14.82 -7.81 7.75
N PRO A 201 15.16 -7.12 8.86
CA PRO A 201 16.27 -7.40 9.76
C PRO A 201 16.06 -8.65 10.63
N THR A 202 14.84 -8.92 11.08
CA THR A 202 14.45 -10.18 11.71
C THR A 202 13.02 -10.57 11.30
N THR A 203 12.68 -11.86 11.41
CA THR A 203 11.30 -12.35 11.20
C THR A 203 10.31 -11.66 12.14
N ARG A 204 10.70 -11.44 13.40
CA ARG A 204 9.89 -10.73 14.40
C ARG A 204 9.55 -9.31 13.93
N SER A 205 10.57 -8.51 13.61
CA SER A 205 10.37 -7.16 13.08
C SER A 205 9.49 -7.20 11.83
N ARG A 206 9.67 -8.20 10.96
CA ARG A 206 8.81 -8.34 9.77
C ARG A 206 7.33 -8.57 10.13
N LEU A 207 7.06 -9.47 11.07
CA LEU A 207 5.70 -9.77 11.54
C LEU A 207 5.05 -8.57 12.23
N GLU A 208 5.84 -7.71 12.90
CA GLU A 208 5.35 -6.47 13.50
C GLU A 208 4.82 -5.46 12.46
N PHE A 209 5.32 -5.49 11.22
CA PHE A 209 4.89 -4.54 10.17
C PHE A 209 3.96 -5.16 9.12
N VAL A 210 4.08 -6.46 8.84
CA VAL A 210 3.23 -7.14 7.84
C VAL A 210 1.77 -7.03 8.26
N HIS A 211 0.91 -6.75 7.28
CA HIS A 211 -0.54 -6.58 7.46
C HIS A 211 -1.03 -5.41 8.32
N LYS A 212 -0.15 -4.64 8.97
CA LYS A 212 -0.52 -3.41 9.68
C LYS A 212 -1.14 -2.34 8.76
N PRO A 213 -2.07 -1.51 9.27
CA PRO A 213 -2.92 -0.62 8.48
C PRO A 213 -2.21 0.67 7.99
N TYR A 214 -1.04 0.56 7.36
CA TYR A 214 -0.25 1.71 6.88
C TYR A 214 -0.74 2.32 5.56
N ARG A 215 -1.81 1.81 4.96
CA ARG A 215 -2.36 2.35 3.70
C ARG A 215 -3.67 3.06 3.98
N TYR A 216 -3.73 4.35 3.65
CA TYR A 216 -4.90 5.19 3.80
C TYR A 216 -5.50 5.52 2.43
N MET A 217 -6.83 5.54 2.30
CA MET A 217 -7.52 5.83 1.03
C MET A 217 -8.97 6.31 1.24
N GLN A 218 -9.47 7.11 0.30
CA GLN A 218 -10.86 7.62 0.31
C GLN A 218 -11.78 6.90 -0.71
N HIS A 219 -11.20 6.26 -1.72
CA HIS A 219 -11.95 5.64 -2.82
C HIS A 219 -11.57 4.15 -3.00
N PRO A 220 -11.89 3.28 -2.02
CA PRO A 220 -11.44 1.89 -1.99
C PRO A 220 -11.89 1.05 -3.20
N HIS A 221 -13.05 1.33 -3.80
CA HIS A 221 -13.54 0.64 -5.00
C HIS A 221 -12.66 0.85 -6.24
N LEU A 222 -11.86 1.93 -6.27
CA LEU A 222 -10.92 2.20 -7.37
C LEU A 222 -9.62 1.39 -7.26
N LEU A 223 -9.42 0.68 -6.15
CA LEU A 223 -8.22 -0.12 -5.94
C LEU A 223 -8.10 -1.25 -6.96
N ARG A 224 -7.03 -1.23 -7.75
CA ARG A 224 -6.61 -2.36 -8.59
C ARG A 224 -5.71 -3.35 -7.84
N LYS A 225 -4.71 -2.84 -7.11
CA LYS A 225 -3.75 -3.64 -6.33
C LYS A 225 -4.04 -3.55 -4.84
N GLY A 226 -3.97 -4.68 -4.15
CA GLY A 226 -4.18 -4.76 -2.71
C GLY A 226 -5.65 -4.75 -2.28
N ARG A 227 -6.60 -4.91 -3.20
CA ARG A 227 -8.04 -5.02 -2.85
C ARG A 227 -8.31 -6.18 -1.89
N GLN A 228 -7.69 -7.35 -2.15
CA GLN A 228 -7.76 -8.50 -1.26
C GLN A 228 -7.31 -8.18 0.16
N LEU A 229 -6.24 -7.39 0.34
CA LEU A 229 -5.76 -6.99 1.68
C LEU A 229 -6.75 -6.08 2.41
N LEU A 230 -7.41 -5.17 1.69
CA LEU A 230 -8.49 -4.36 2.26
C LEU A 230 -9.67 -5.22 2.68
N VAL A 231 -10.09 -6.17 1.83
CA VAL A 231 -11.16 -7.11 2.15
C VAL A 231 -10.83 -7.93 3.40
N LEU A 232 -9.63 -8.51 3.47
CA LEU A 232 -9.16 -9.26 4.64
C LEU A 232 -9.13 -8.40 5.91
N ALA A 233 -8.64 -7.16 5.82
CA ALA A 233 -8.63 -6.24 6.96
C ALA A 233 -10.05 -5.94 7.46
N MET A 234 -11.00 -5.71 6.56
CA MET A 234 -12.40 -5.45 6.96
C MET A 234 -13.07 -6.70 7.54
N LEU A 235 -12.90 -7.87 6.91
CA LEU A 235 -13.45 -9.12 7.43
C LEU A 235 -12.87 -9.47 8.80
N SER A 236 -11.56 -9.27 8.98
CA SER A 236 -10.88 -9.48 10.26
C SER A 236 -11.33 -8.50 11.35
N ALA A 237 -11.82 -7.32 10.98
CA ALA A 237 -12.41 -6.34 11.89
C ALA A 237 -13.90 -6.60 12.17
N GLY A 238 -14.47 -7.69 11.66
CA GLY A 238 -15.86 -8.09 11.94
C GLY A 238 -16.91 -7.43 11.03
N PHE A 239 -16.51 -6.70 9.98
CA PHE A 239 -17.50 -6.11 9.07
C PHE A 239 -18.27 -7.19 8.29
N PRO A 240 -19.59 -7.03 8.11
CA PRO A 240 -20.40 -7.99 7.38
C PRO A 240 -20.03 -7.99 5.89
N VAL A 241 -20.11 -9.16 5.24
CA VAL A 241 -19.70 -9.39 3.84
C VAL A 241 -20.31 -8.37 2.88
N ARG A 242 -21.62 -8.07 3.04
CA ARG A 242 -22.32 -7.06 2.24
C ARG A 242 -21.65 -5.69 2.31
N ARG A 243 -21.31 -5.20 3.50
CA ARG A 243 -20.62 -3.90 3.68
C ARG A 243 -19.23 -3.93 3.04
N VAL A 244 -18.53 -5.06 3.11
CA VAL A 244 -17.23 -5.21 2.45
C VAL A 244 -17.38 -5.19 0.92
N ALA A 245 -18.42 -5.82 0.36
CA ALA A 245 -18.74 -5.74 -1.06
C ALA A 245 -18.99 -4.29 -1.50
N ASP A 246 -19.85 -3.57 -0.76
CA ASP A 246 -20.23 -2.19 -1.06
C ASP A 246 -19.02 -1.24 -1.07
N VAL A 247 -18.11 -1.40 -0.11
CA VAL A 247 -16.91 -0.55 0.03
C VAL A 247 -15.84 -0.90 -1.01
N THR A 248 -15.59 -2.19 -1.23
CA THR A 248 -14.41 -2.65 -1.99
C THR A 248 -14.69 -2.99 -3.44
N GLY A 249 -15.96 -3.22 -3.80
CA GLY A 249 -16.36 -3.78 -5.09
C GLY A 249 -15.83 -5.20 -5.34
N ALA A 250 -15.55 -5.96 -4.29
CA ALA A 250 -15.15 -7.37 -4.40
C ALA A 250 -16.38 -8.29 -4.49
N GLY A 251 -16.29 -9.36 -5.27
CA GLY A 251 -17.36 -10.34 -5.41
C GLY A 251 -17.47 -11.26 -4.20
N GLU A 252 -18.68 -11.57 -3.77
CA GLU A 252 -18.98 -12.29 -2.53
C GLU A 252 -18.34 -13.68 -2.45
N THR A 253 -18.42 -14.47 -3.53
CA THR A 253 -17.81 -15.81 -3.59
C THR A 253 -16.29 -15.80 -3.33
N ALA A 254 -15.58 -14.79 -3.83
CA ALA A 254 -14.15 -14.65 -3.58
C ALA A 254 -13.88 -14.30 -2.10
N MET A 255 -14.74 -13.45 -1.52
CA MET A 255 -14.63 -13.07 -0.11
C MET A 255 -14.88 -14.24 0.83
N GLU A 256 -15.84 -15.12 0.52
CA GLU A 256 -16.07 -16.35 1.28
C GLU A 256 -14.85 -17.27 1.27
N GLY A 257 -14.24 -17.46 0.09
CA GLY A 257 -13.00 -18.22 -0.05
C GLY A 257 -11.87 -17.62 0.79
N TRP A 258 -11.65 -16.31 0.69
CA TRP A 258 -10.62 -15.63 1.49
C TRP A 258 -10.91 -15.67 2.99
N LYS A 259 -12.18 -15.56 3.41
CA LYS A 259 -12.57 -15.68 4.81
C LYS A 259 -12.22 -17.07 5.33
N ARG A 260 -12.57 -18.13 4.60
CA ARG A 260 -12.23 -19.52 4.96
C ARG A 260 -10.72 -19.72 5.09
N ASP A 261 -9.96 -19.25 4.10
CA ASP A 261 -8.50 -19.42 4.09
C ASP A 261 -7.83 -18.62 5.24
N MET A 262 -8.36 -17.44 5.56
CA MET A 262 -7.93 -16.63 6.69
C MET A 262 -8.19 -17.34 8.03
N GLU A 263 -9.38 -17.91 8.24
CA GLU A 263 -9.67 -18.68 9.45
C GLU A 263 -8.81 -19.95 9.55
N GLU A 264 -8.55 -20.64 8.43
CA GLU A 264 -7.62 -21.77 8.42
C GLU A 264 -6.21 -21.33 8.81
N GLY A 265 -5.76 -20.20 8.27
CA GLY A 265 -4.48 -19.58 8.60
C GLY A 265 -4.35 -19.24 10.08
N LYS A 266 -5.40 -18.67 10.67
CA LYS A 266 -5.48 -18.35 12.10
C LYS A 266 -5.40 -19.62 12.95
N LYS A 267 -6.13 -20.67 12.59
CA LYS A 267 -6.12 -21.97 13.29
C LYS A 267 -4.76 -22.68 13.23
N LYS A 268 -4.05 -22.59 12.10
CA LYS A 268 -2.76 -23.26 11.86
C LYS A 268 -1.57 -22.31 11.99
N GLY A 269 -1.71 -21.19 12.69
CA GLY A 269 -0.81 -20.03 12.62
C GLY A 269 0.68 -20.37 12.61
N ARG A 270 1.17 -21.06 13.64
CA ARG A 270 2.58 -21.52 13.73
C ARG A 270 3.04 -22.31 12.51
N GLN A 271 2.25 -23.30 12.09
CA GLN A 271 2.60 -24.17 10.97
C GLN A 271 2.69 -23.36 9.67
N VAL A 272 1.73 -22.46 9.45
CA VAL A 272 1.71 -21.58 8.28
C VAL A 272 2.91 -20.63 8.29
N LEU A 273 3.25 -20.01 9.43
CA LEU A 273 4.43 -19.13 9.49
C LEU A 273 5.73 -19.89 9.18
N LYS A 274 5.95 -21.07 9.76
CA LYS A 274 7.10 -21.94 9.42
C LYS A 274 7.12 -22.33 7.94
N GLU A 275 5.95 -22.50 7.34
CA GLU A 275 5.83 -22.85 5.93
C GLU A 275 6.19 -21.69 5.00
N PHE A 276 5.91 -20.44 5.36
CA PHE A 276 5.99 -19.32 4.41
C PHE A 276 7.12 -18.30 4.69
N VAL A 277 7.61 -18.19 5.91
CA VAL A 277 8.68 -17.23 6.25
C VAL A 277 9.93 -17.51 5.41
N GLY A 278 10.48 -16.45 4.80
CA GLY A 278 11.65 -16.49 3.92
C GLY A 278 11.39 -17.12 2.55
N LYS A 279 10.18 -17.63 2.27
CA LYS A 279 9.87 -18.33 1.02
C LYS A 279 9.18 -17.42 0.00
N LYS A 280 9.49 -17.60 -1.28
CA LYS A 280 8.88 -16.85 -2.39
C LYS A 280 7.35 -16.97 -2.42
N ALA A 281 6.83 -18.14 -2.03
CA ALA A 281 5.39 -18.38 -1.97
C ALA A 281 4.64 -17.40 -1.06
N ALA A 282 5.30 -16.79 -0.07
CA ALA A 282 4.70 -15.76 0.78
C ALA A 282 4.33 -14.47 0.05
N GLY A 283 4.82 -14.28 -1.19
CA GLY A 283 4.45 -13.15 -2.05
C GLY A 283 3.28 -13.45 -2.99
N GLU A 284 2.78 -14.69 -3.03
CA GLU A 284 1.73 -15.10 -3.97
C GLU A 284 0.33 -14.77 -3.43
N ALA A 285 -0.52 -14.17 -4.27
CA ALA A 285 -1.86 -13.72 -3.88
C ALA A 285 -2.76 -14.86 -3.36
N LYS A 286 -2.58 -16.09 -3.84
CA LYS A 286 -3.35 -17.26 -3.42
C LYS A 286 -3.15 -17.61 -1.94
N TRP A 287 -1.97 -17.31 -1.39
CA TRP A 287 -1.65 -17.59 0.01
C TRP A 287 -1.91 -16.40 0.94
N ALA A 288 -2.20 -15.22 0.38
CA ALA A 288 -2.30 -13.97 1.14
C ALA A 288 -3.32 -14.05 2.27
N ALA A 289 -4.49 -14.64 2.04
CA ALA A 289 -5.53 -14.80 3.07
C ALA A 289 -5.07 -15.71 4.22
N LYS A 290 -4.48 -16.86 3.90
CA LYS A 290 -3.98 -17.82 4.87
C LYS A 290 -2.83 -17.25 5.71
N ILE A 291 -1.89 -16.56 5.05
CA ILE A 291 -0.79 -15.88 5.74
C ILE A 291 -1.33 -14.74 6.62
N PHE A 292 -2.32 -13.98 6.14
CA PHE A 292 -2.96 -12.92 6.93
C PHE A 292 -3.52 -13.47 8.24
N GLY A 293 -4.27 -14.58 8.18
CA GLY A 293 -4.79 -15.25 9.37
C GLY A 293 -3.69 -15.71 10.34
N ALA A 294 -2.60 -16.29 9.81
CA ALA A 294 -1.47 -16.75 10.61
C ALA A 294 -0.73 -15.60 11.31
N VAL A 295 -0.59 -14.45 10.65
CA VAL A 295 -0.03 -13.23 11.26
C VAL A 295 -0.94 -12.71 12.36
N ARG A 296 -2.27 -12.72 12.17
CA ARG A 296 -3.22 -12.35 13.24
C ARG A 296 -3.15 -13.28 14.44
N TRP A 297 -2.99 -14.59 14.21
CA TRP A 297 -2.72 -15.54 15.30
C TRP A 297 -1.45 -15.17 16.07
N TRP A 298 -0.35 -14.88 15.36
CA TRP A 298 0.90 -14.49 16.01
C TRP A 298 0.75 -13.20 16.82
N GLU A 299 0.05 -12.19 16.31
CA GLU A 299 -0.22 -10.95 17.07
C GLU A 299 -0.96 -11.23 18.38
N MET A 300 -1.97 -12.11 18.38
CA MET A 300 -2.69 -12.49 19.59
C MET A 300 -1.78 -13.24 20.57
N GLU A 301 -0.98 -14.19 20.11
CA GLU A 301 -0.04 -14.92 20.98
C GLU A 301 1.04 -14.01 21.59
N MET A 302 1.53 -13.01 20.84
CA MET A 302 2.45 -12.01 21.38
C MET A 302 1.79 -11.18 22.49
N MET A 303 0.53 -10.76 22.29
CA MET A 303 -0.23 -10.00 23.28
C MET A 303 -0.53 -10.81 24.54
N GLU A 304 -0.90 -12.08 24.39
CA GLU A 304 -1.32 -12.94 25.49
C GLU A 304 -0.15 -13.56 26.27
N ARG A 305 0.99 -13.82 25.62
CA ARG A 305 2.05 -14.67 26.20
C ARG A 305 3.45 -14.05 26.20
N GLY A 306 3.66 -12.91 25.53
CA GLY A 306 4.98 -12.27 25.45
C GLY A 306 6.09 -13.16 24.86
N VAL A 307 5.73 -14.21 24.12
CA VAL A 307 6.66 -15.28 23.71
C VAL A 307 7.56 -14.81 22.56
N GLU A 308 8.86 -14.77 22.78
CA GLU A 308 9.83 -14.54 21.70
C GLU A 308 10.11 -15.84 20.94
N GLU A 309 9.24 -16.17 19.98
CA GLU A 309 9.38 -17.42 19.22
C GLU A 309 10.14 -17.29 17.92
N LYS A 310 11.09 -18.22 17.71
CA LYS A 310 11.84 -18.37 16.46
C LYS A 310 11.03 -19.26 15.49
N PHE A 311 10.76 -18.74 14.30
CA PHE A 311 10.09 -19.42 13.19
C PHE A 311 11.05 -19.62 12.02
#